data_AF-A0A7V8W0G8-F1
#
_entry.id   AF-A0A7V8W0G8-F1
#
_cell.length_a   1.000
_cell.length_b   1.000
_cell.length_c   1.000
_cell.angle_alpha   90.00
_cell.angle_beta   90.00
_cell.angle_gamma   90.00
#
_symmetry.space_group_name_H-M   'P 1'
#
loop_
_entity.id
_entity.type
_entity.pdbx_description
1 polymer ?
#
loop_
_entity_poly.entity_id
_entity_poly.type
_entity_poly.pdbx_seq_one_letter_code
_entity_poly.pdbx_strand_id
1 'polypeptide(L)'
;MKNLLLLLLFIPFATFAQVHIGTGAGYSTDDKALAKLNVGYQLSQVNVDAELRTTSGHNYYGAKIGFNIVSAAQEEISGFSIIPSVGYFYQKVNIIPSPVPGKIVTKKSESSDQYNFAYSIKGMKQISNDGALFLEGMYINKIVQVTFGIQFRFGNFY
;
A
#
# COMPACT_ATOMS: atom_id res chain seq x y z
N MET A 1 -8.41 25.35 19.03
CA MET A 1 -8.01 24.24 18.14
C MET A 1 -6.57 24.30 17.62
N LYS A 2 -5.82 25.42 17.73
CA LYS A 2 -4.44 25.52 17.22
C LYS A 2 -3.37 24.80 18.07
N ASN A 3 -3.67 24.45 19.33
CA ASN A 3 -2.70 23.86 20.26
C ASN A 3 -2.71 22.32 20.31
N LEU A 4 -3.66 21.66 19.63
CA LEU A 4 -3.74 20.20 19.59
C LEU A 4 -2.64 19.60 18.69
N LEU A 5 -2.24 20.33 17.64
CA LEU A 5 -1.18 19.92 16.71
C LEU A 5 0.20 19.88 17.38
N LEU A 6 0.41 20.75 18.38
CA LEU A 6 1.67 20.84 19.12
C LEU A 6 1.81 19.74 20.18
N LEU A 7 0.69 19.23 20.71
CA LEU A 7 0.69 18.15 21.70
C LEU A 7 1.04 16.78 21.10
N LEU A 8 0.85 16.60 19.78
CA LEU A 8 1.27 15.39 19.06
C LEU A 8 2.81 15.32 18.84
N LEU A 9 3.54 16.42 19.05
CA LEU A 9 4.99 16.49 18.83
C LEU A 9 5.82 16.06 20.06
N PHE A 10 5.19 15.82 21.22
CA PHE A 10 5.89 15.56 22.49
C PHE A 10 5.58 14.18 23.10
N ILE A 11 5.18 13.19 22.31
CA ILE A 11 5.16 11.81 22.79
C ILE A 11 6.61 11.29 22.77
N PRO A 12 7.21 10.93 23.92
CA PRO A 12 8.55 10.34 23.97
C PRO A 12 8.47 8.92 23.42
N PHE A 13 8.61 8.78 22.11
CA PHE A 13 8.67 7.48 21.46
C PHE A 13 10.05 6.88 21.76
N ALA A 14 10.09 5.77 22.51
CA ALA A 14 11.09 4.74 22.22
C ALA A 14 10.78 4.29 20.79
N THR A 15 11.45 4.92 19.81
CA THR A 15 11.12 4.79 18.39
C THR A 15 11.59 3.46 17.87
N PHE A 16 10.79 2.41 18.07
CA PHE A 16 10.91 1.20 17.29
C PHE A 16 10.54 1.52 15.85
N ALA A 17 11.60 1.58 15.06
CA ALA A 17 11.65 1.87 13.65
C ALA A 17 11.86 0.56 12.92
N GLN A 18 10.92 0.17 12.06
CA GLN A 18 11.03 -1.07 11.29
C GLN A 18 10.74 -0.82 9.82
N VAL A 19 11.67 -1.21 8.96
CA VAL A 19 11.47 -1.17 7.50
C VAL A 19 10.76 -2.44 7.08
N HIS A 20 9.86 -2.37 6.11
CA HIS A 20 9.26 -3.55 5.53
C HIS A 20 9.15 -3.47 4.02
N ILE A 21 9.19 -4.64 3.39
CA ILE A 21 9.01 -4.81 1.95
C ILE A 21 7.94 -5.87 1.76
N GLY A 22 6.97 -5.62 0.89
CA GLY A 22 5.92 -6.57 0.60
C GLY A 22 5.66 -6.72 -0.89
N THR A 23 5.18 -7.90 -1.25
CA THR A 23 4.73 -8.22 -2.60
C THR A 23 3.40 -8.95 -2.52
N GLY A 24 2.53 -8.74 -3.50
CA GLY A 24 1.22 -9.37 -3.54
C GLY A 24 0.63 -9.46 -4.93
N ALA A 25 -0.36 -10.33 -5.05
CA ALA A 25 -1.16 -10.52 -6.25
C ALA A 25 -2.64 -10.38 -5.89
N GLY A 26 -3.45 -9.99 -6.86
CA GLY A 26 -4.83 -9.65 -6.59
C GLY A 26 -5.68 -9.43 -7.82
N TYR A 27 -6.85 -8.86 -7.55
CA TYR A 27 -7.86 -8.56 -8.54
C TYR A 27 -8.36 -7.13 -8.39
N SER A 28 -8.76 -6.54 -9.51
CA SER A 28 -9.33 -5.21 -9.61
C SER A 28 -10.71 -5.31 -10.24
N THR A 29 -11.71 -4.57 -9.75
CA THR A 29 -13.10 -4.63 -10.25
C THR A 29 -13.30 -4.15 -11.68
N ASP A 30 -12.24 -3.69 -12.35
CA ASP A 30 -12.21 -3.46 -13.80
C ASP A 30 -11.75 -4.71 -14.58
N ASP A 31 -11.88 -5.88 -13.96
CA ASP A 31 -11.55 -7.21 -14.45
C ASP A 31 -10.09 -7.42 -14.85
N LYS A 32 -9.18 -6.86 -14.05
CA LYS A 32 -7.74 -6.95 -14.30
C LYS A 32 -7.01 -7.63 -13.15
N ALA A 33 -6.09 -8.53 -13.52
CA ALA A 33 -5.09 -9.04 -12.61
C ALA A 33 -4.24 -7.88 -12.08
N LEU A 34 -3.88 -7.96 -10.79
CA LEU A 34 -3.15 -6.94 -10.07
C LEU A 34 -1.89 -7.55 -9.47
N ALA A 35 -0.75 -6.90 -9.68
CA ALA A 35 0.48 -7.13 -8.94
C ALA A 35 0.79 -5.92 -8.07
N LYS A 36 1.31 -6.15 -6.87
CA LYS A 36 1.67 -5.12 -5.90
C LYS A 36 3.09 -5.33 -5.42
N LEU A 37 3.85 -4.25 -5.33
CA LEU A 37 5.10 -4.14 -4.59
C LEU A 37 4.97 -2.95 -3.63
N ASN A 38 5.37 -3.11 -2.37
CA ASN A 38 5.47 -2.00 -1.44
C ASN A 38 6.78 -2.02 -0.68
N VAL A 39 7.27 -0.83 -0.35
CA VAL A 39 8.34 -0.60 0.61
C VAL A 39 7.81 0.41 1.60
N GLY A 40 7.96 0.15 2.88
CA GLY A 40 7.42 1.03 3.89
C GLY A 40 8.22 0.99 5.17
N TYR A 41 7.75 1.80 6.10
CA TYR A 41 8.34 1.99 7.40
C TYR A 41 7.23 2.06 8.44
N GLN A 42 7.41 1.32 9.53
CA GLN A 42 6.54 1.33 10.69
C GLN A 42 7.24 2.06 11.83
N LEU A 43 6.58 3.10 12.34
CA LEU A 43 6.96 3.83 13.54
C LEU A 43 5.87 3.62 14.60
N SER A 44 6.14 2.76 15.58
CA SER A 44 5.11 2.36 16.56
C SER A 44 3.85 1.81 15.86
N GLN A 45 2.72 2.52 15.91
CA GLN A 45 1.47 2.15 15.25
C GLN A 45 1.28 2.81 13.87
N VAL A 46 2.14 3.75 13.48
CA VAL A 46 2.02 4.47 12.21
C VAL A 46 2.81 3.74 11.13
N ASN A 47 2.16 3.47 10.00
CA ASN A 47 2.78 2.87 8.82
C ASN A 47 2.83 3.89 7.70
N VAL A 48 3.99 4.06 7.07
CA VAL A 48 4.15 4.83 5.85
C VAL A 48 4.62 3.87 4.76
N ASP A 49 3.82 3.71 3.72
CA ASP A 49 4.07 2.78 2.62
C ASP A 49 4.23 3.57 1.32
N ALA A 50 5.30 3.32 0.56
CA ALA A 50 5.37 3.59 -0.87
C ALA A 50 4.94 2.33 -1.63
N GLU A 51 4.06 2.47 -2.61
CA GLU A 51 3.46 1.35 -3.33
C GLU A 51 3.54 1.53 -4.85
N LEU A 52 3.90 0.43 -5.52
CA LEU A 52 3.70 0.21 -6.94
C LEU A 52 2.63 -0.85 -7.12
N ARG A 53 1.63 -0.54 -7.93
CA ARG A 53 0.58 -1.49 -8.34
C ARG A 53 0.47 -1.52 -9.84
N THR A 54 0.45 -2.70 -10.42
CA THR A 54 0.35 -2.89 -11.86
C THR A 54 -0.84 -3.77 -12.18
N THR A 55 -1.69 -3.29 -13.06
CA THR A 55 -2.73 -4.08 -13.74
C THR A 55 -2.41 -4.18 -15.23
N SER A 56 -3.14 -5.01 -15.97
CA SER A 56 -2.96 -5.11 -17.43
C SER A 56 -3.17 -3.77 -18.17
N GLY A 57 -3.93 -2.84 -17.60
CA GLY A 57 -4.25 -1.55 -18.22
C GLY A 57 -3.64 -0.32 -17.55
N HIS A 58 -3.17 -0.43 -16.31
CA HIS A 58 -2.74 0.72 -15.52
C HIS A 58 -1.55 0.39 -14.61
N ASN A 59 -0.70 1.38 -14.37
CA ASN A 59 0.23 1.39 -13.26
C ASN A 59 -0.17 2.48 -12.27
N TYR A 60 -0.13 2.18 -10.97
CA TYR A 60 -0.35 3.12 -9.90
C TYR A 60 0.93 3.23 -9.07
N TYR A 61 1.42 4.45 -8.89
CA TYR A 61 2.59 4.76 -8.07
C TYR A 61 2.15 5.74 -7.00
N GLY A 62 2.35 5.43 -5.74
CA GLY A 62 1.85 6.30 -4.67
C GLY A 62 2.43 6.01 -3.31
N ALA A 63 1.93 6.75 -2.34
CA ALA A 63 2.24 6.55 -0.95
C ALA A 63 0.97 6.53 -0.10
N LYS A 64 1.01 5.80 1.00
CA LYS A 64 -0.07 5.72 1.99
C LYS A 64 0.48 5.92 3.39
N ILE A 65 -0.35 6.51 4.23
CA ILE A 65 -0.17 6.52 5.68
C ILE A 65 -1.31 5.72 6.31
N GLY A 66 -0.94 4.83 7.21
CA GLY A 66 -1.85 3.94 7.92
C GLY A 66 -1.62 3.97 9.41
N PHE A 67 -2.66 3.57 10.16
CA PHE A 67 -2.59 3.47 11.61
C PHE A 67 -3.02 2.07 12.03
N ASN A 68 -2.15 1.35 12.72
CA ASN A 68 -2.42 0.00 13.18
C ASN A 68 -3.32 0.03 14.42
N ILE A 69 -4.61 -0.26 14.22
CA ILE A 69 -5.62 -0.22 15.29
C ILE A 69 -5.66 -1.50 16.14
N VAL A 70 -5.05 -2.57 15.64
CA VAL A 70 -4.91 -3.84 16.36
C VAL A 70 -3.45 -4.24 16.25
N SER A 71 -2.62 -3.83 17.19
CA SER A 71 -1.25 -4.36 17.28
C SER A 71 -1.23 -5.35 18.42
N ALA A 72 -1.18 -6.66 18.12
CA ALA A 72 -0.75 -7.61 19.14
C ALA A 72 0.62 -7.14 19.63
N ALA A 73 0.70 -6.78 20.91
CA ALA A 73 1.95 -6.38 21.52
C ALA A 73 2.98 -7.50 21.30
N GLN A 74 4.15 -7.09 20.82
CA GLN A 74 5.42 -7.76 20.47
C GLN A 74 5.75 -9.22 20.82
N GLU A 75 4.92 -10.07 21.43
CA GLU A 75 5.41 -11.32 22.06
C GLU A 75 4.83 -12.66 21.59
N GLU A 76 3.91 -12.73 20.64
CA GLU A 76 3.51 -14.03 20.10
C GLU A 76 3.51 -14.08 18.57
N ILE A 77 4.13 -15.15 18.06
CA ILE A 77 4.21 -15.61 16.65
C ILE A 77 2.82 -15.69 15.98
N SER A 78 1.73 -15.43 16.72
CA SER A 78 0.34 -15.41 16.28
C SER A 78 -0.24 -13.99 16.06
N GLY A 79 0.56 -12.93 16.11
CA GLY A 79 0.09 -11.54 16.02
C GLY A 79 -0.77 -11.23 14.79
N PHE A 80 -1.91 -10.57 14.99
CA PHE A 80 -2.78 -10.05 13.95
C PHE A 80 -2.73 -8.51 13.93
N SER A 81 -2.86 -7.91 12.75
CA SER A 81 -2.97 -6.47 12.60
C SER A 81 -4.03 -6.03 11.61
N ILE A 82 -4.66 -4.89 11.91
CA ILE A 82 -5.59 -4.20 11.02
C ILE A 82 -5.09 -2.77 10.85
N ILE A 83 -4.82 -2.39 9.61
CA ILE A 83 -4.23 -1.10 9.26
C ILE A 83 -5.16 -0.43 8.25
N PRO A 84 -6.13 0.40 8.69
CA PRO A 84 -6.73 1.41 7.83
C PRO A 84 -5.67 2.39 7.35
N SER A 85 -5.78 2.84 6.10
CA SER A 85 -4.84 3.78 5.49
C SER A 85 -5.50 4.69 4.48
N VAL A 86 -4.88 5.84 4.29
CA VAL A 86 -5.20 6.80 3.23
C VAL A 86 -3.95 7.11 2.43
N GLY A 87 -4.11 7.46 1.16
CA GLY A 87 -2.96 7.85 0.35
C GLY A 87 -3.31 8.46 -0.98
N TYR A 88 -2.26 8.72 -1.74
CA TYR A 88 -2.31 9.43 -3.01
C TYR A 88 -1.49 8.70 -4.05
N PHE A 89 -2.09 8.43 -5.20
CA PHE A 89 -1.53 7.58 -6.25
C PHE A 89 -1.63 8.25 -7.60
N TYR A 90 -0.50 8.35 -8.28
CA TYR A 90 -0.44 8.66 -9.69
C TYR A 90 -0.84 7.44 -10.51
N GLN A 91 -1.90 7.55 -11.31
CA GLN A 91 -2.30 6.53 -12.27
C GLN A 91 -1.68 6.84 -13.63
N LYS A 92 -1.09 5.82 -14.27
CA LYS A 92 -0.55 5.87 -15.63
C LYS A 92 -1.17 4.76 -16.46
N VAL A 93 -1.68 5.06 -17.64
CA VAL A 93 -2.22 4.04 -18.57
C VAL A 93 -1.07 3.26 -19.22
N ASN A 94 -1.19 1.93 -19.26
CA ASN A 94 -0.24 1.06 -19.94
C ASN A 94 -0.48 1.15 -21.44
N ILE A 95 0.55 1.59 -22.19
CA ILE A 95 0.49 1.63 -23.65
C ILE A 95 0.80 0.21 -24.15
N ILE A 96 -0.23 -0.48 -24.65
CA ILE A 96 -0.06 -1.78 -25.32
C ILE A 96 0.32 -1.49 -26.78
N PRO A 97 1.51 -1.92 -27.27
CA PRO A 97 1.87 -1.77 -28.67
C PRO A 97 0.85 -2.51 -29.56
N SER A 98 0.40 -1.88 -30.65
CA SER A 98 -0.47 -2.57 -31.61
C SER A 98 0.33 -3.67 -32.32
N PRO A 99 -0.29 -4.83 -32.61
CA PRO A 99 0.32 -5.87 -33.44
C PRO A 99 0.52 -5.44 -34.91
N VAL A 100 -0.04 -4.30 -35.34
CA VAL A 100 0.17 -3.75 -36.68
C VAL A 100 1.42 -2.87 -36.69
N PRO A 101 2.46 -3.20 -37.48
CA PRO A 101 3.66 -2.37 -37.61
C PRO A 101 3.28 -0.93 -37.99
N GLY A 102 3.75 0.04 -37.20
CA GLY A 102 3.55 1.46 -37.47
C GLY A 102 2.24 2.07 -36.95
N LYS A 103 1.32 1.29 -36.36
CA LYS A 103 0.10 1.84 -35.75
C LYS A 103 0.20 1.85 -34.23
N ILE A 104 0.82 2.87 -33.65
CA ILE A 104 0.64 3.10 -32.21
C ILE A 104 -0.82 3.53 -32.02
N VAL A 105 -1.69 2.61 -31.61
CA VAL A 105 -3.04 2.98 -31.15
C VAL A 105 -2.85 3.56 -29.76
N THR A 106 -2.38 4.80 -29.70
CA THR A 106 -2.56 5.64 -28.53
C THR A 106 -4.05 5.89 -28.47
N LYS A 107 -4.81 5.01 -27.81
CA LYS A 107 -6.19 5.29 -27.47
C LYS A 107 -6.12 6.55 -26.63
N LYS A 108 -6.43 7.67 -27.27
CA LYS A 108 -6.13 9.02 -26.81
C LYS A 108 -6.67 9.14 -25.38
N SER A 109 -5.73 9.09 -24.46
CA SER A 109 -5.88 9.38 -23.04
C SER A 109 -6.44 10.77 -22.89
N GLU A 110 -7.75 10.91 -22.74
CA GLU A 110 -8.34 12.20 -22.36
C GLU A 110 -8.55 12.31 -20.84
N SER A 111 -8.03 11.38 -20.03
CA SER A 111 -8.01 11.50 -18.55
C SER A 111 -6.91 10.69 -17.83
N SER A 112 -5.80 10.33 -18.49
CA SER A 112 -5.01 9.15 -18.05
C SER A 112 -4.01 9.33 -16.93
N ASP A 113 -3.60 10.56 -16.63
CA ASP A 113 -2.47 10.84 -15.76
C ASP A 113 -2.95 11.77 -14.66
N GLN A 114 -3.63 11.17 -13.69
CA GLN A 114 -4.25 11.90 -12.58
C GLN A 114 -3.81 11.30 -11.25
N TYR A 115 -3.66 12.18 -10.27
CA TYR A 115 -3.51 11.77 -8.90
C TYR A 115 -4.87 11.42 -8.32
N ASN A 116 -4.98 10.22 -7.78
CA ASN A 116 -6.18 9.72 -7.17
C ASN A 116 -5.96 9.54 -5.68
N PHE A 117 -6.89 10.06 -4.89
CA PHE A 117 -6.98 9.71 -3.49
C PHE A 117 -7.41 8.24 -3.35
N ALA A 118 -6.85 7.55 -2.38
CA ALA A 118 -7.19 6.17 -2.09
C ALA A 118 -7.39 5.92 -0.59
N TYR A 119 -8.31 5.00 -0.29
CA TYR A 119 -8.51 4.44 1.03
C TYR A 119 -8.21 2.95 0.97
N SER A 120 -7.57 2.40 1.99
CA SER A 120 -7.35 0.96 2.07
C SER A 120 -7.49 0.44 3.49
N ILE A 121 -7.81 -0.85 3.61
CA ILE A 121 -7.73 -1.60 4.85
C ILE A 121 -6.86 -2.83 4.60
N LYS A 122 -5.80 -2.98 5.39
CA LYS A 122 -4.86 -4.09 5.32
C LYS A 122 -4.96 -4.93 6.59
N GLY A 123 -5.38 -6.17 6.46
CA GLY A 123 -5.27 -7.19 7.50
C GLY A 123 -3.94 -7.92 7.36
N MET A 124 -3.23 -8.15 8.45
CA MET A 124 -1.96 -8.87 8.45
C MET A 124 -1.95 -9.97 9.51
N LYS A 125 -1.39 -11.13 9.18
CA LYS A 125 -1.12 -12.23 10.10
C LYS A 125 0.37 -12.51 10.10
N GLN A 126 1.02 -12.37 11.24
CA GLN A 126 2.42 -12.79 11.38
C GLN A 126 2.53 -14.31 11.23
N ILE A 127 3.55 -14.73 10.49
CA ILE A 127 3.93 -16.15 10.29
C ILE A 127 5.32 -16.44 10.85
N SER A 128 6.16 -15.41 10.98
CA SER A 128 7.46 -15.44 11.66
C SER A 128 7.77 -14.04 12.22
N ASN A 129 8.88 -13.90 12.94
CA ASN A 129 9.32 -12.61 13.48
C ASN A 129 9.49 -11.55 12.38
N ASP A 130 9.96 -11.99 11.21
CA ASP A 130 10.27 -11.11 10.08
C ASP A 130 9.23 -11.21 8.96
N GLY A 131 8.24 -12.11 9.06
CA GLY A 131 7.34 -12.45 7.96
C GLY A 131 5.87 -12.37 8.34
N ALA A 132 5.07 -11.79 7.46
CA ALA A 132 3.61 -11.73 7.61
C ALA A 132 2.90 -11.99 6.27
N LEU A 133 1.74 -12.63 6.34
CA LEU A 133 0.77 -12.64 5.25
C LEU A 133 -0.13 -11.42 5.38
N PHE A 134 -0.56 -10.85 4.25
CA PHE A 134 -1.52 -9.76 4.25
C PHE A 134 -2.66 -9.98 3.27
N LEU A 135 -3.83 -9.45 3.62
CA LEU A 135 -4.98 -9.24 2.75
C LEU A 135 -5.33 -7.75 2.78
N GLU A 136 -5.49 -7.13 1.62
CA GLU A 136 -5.75 -5.70 1.53
C GLU A 136 -6.87 -5.40 0.54
N GLY A 137 -7.87 -4.65 1.01
CA GLY A 137 -8.86 -4.01 0.15
C GLY A 137 -8.50 -2.53 -0.03
N MET A 138 -8.47 -2.05 -1.26
CA MET A 138 -8.19 -0.65 -1.59
C MET A 138 -9.22 -0.10 -2.56
N TYR A 139 -9.73 1.09 -2.28
CA TYR A 139 -10.58 1.86 -3.18
C TYR A 139 -9.78 3.02 -3.75
N ILE A 140 -9.65 3.08 -5.08
CA ILE A 140 -8.89 4.08 -5.83
C ILE A 140 -9.58 4.36 -7.16
N ASN A 141 -9.78 5.64 -7.51
CA ASN A 141 -10.40 6.05 -8.77
C ASN A 141 -11.68 5.26 -9.14
N LYS A 142 -12.61 5.11 -8.18
CA LYS A 142 -13.86 4.35 -8.34
C LYS A 142 -13.70 2.84 -8.57
N ILE A 143 -12.50 2.30 -8.40
CA ILE A 143 -12.18 0.88 -8.57
C ILE A 143 -11.84 0.30 -7.20
N VAL A 144 -12.33 -0.92 -6.92
CA VAL A 144 -11.92 -1.69 -5.76
C VAL A 144 -10.85 -2.69 -6.19
N GLN A 145 -9.77 -2.75 -5.43
CA GLN A 145 -8.67 -3.68 -5.60
C GLN A 145 -8.53 -4.53 -4.35
N VAL A 146 -8.47 -5.85 -4.52
CA VAL A 146 -8.23 -6.81 -3.44
C VAL A 146 -6.90 -7.50 -3.71
N THR A 147 -5.97 -7.46 -2.77
CA THR A 147 -4.62 -8.01 -2.91
C THR A 147 -4.32 -8.92 -1.73
N PHE A 148 -3.74 -10.10 -2.01
CA PHE A 148 -3.15 -10.98 -1.01
C PHE A 148 -1.65 -11.08 -1.25
N GLY A 149 -0.85 -11.17 -0.18
CA GLY A 149 0.59 -11.21 -0.35
C GLY A 149 1.38 -11.50 0.92
N ILE A 150 2.69 -11.32 0.79
CA ILE A 150 3.68 -11.49 1.86
C ILE A 150 4.38 -10.17 2.13
N GLN A 151 4.70 -9.91 3.39
CA GLN A 151 5.49 -8.78 3.84
C GLN A 151 6.63 -9.27 4.72
N PHE A 152 7.84 -8.80 4.41
CA PHE A 152 9.04 -9.01 5.19
C PHE A 152 9.39 -7.74 5.95
N ARG A 153 9.83 -7.89 7.20
CA ARG A 153 10.24 -6.82 8.10
C ARG A 153 11.75 -6.92 8.34
N PHE A 154 12.41 -5.77 8.38
CA PHE A 154 13.86 -5.66 8.51
C PHE A 154 14.20 -4.58 9.52
N GLY A 155 15.15 -4.90 10.41
CA GLY A 155 15.76 -3.96 11.34
C GLY A 155 14.81 -3.55 12.47
N ASN A 156 15.22 -3.78 13.71
CA ASN A 156 14.75 -2.98 14.84
C ASN A 156 15.86 -1.97 15.09
N PHE A 157 15.67 -0.72 14.67
CA PHE A 157 16.60 0.35 15.02
C PHE A 157 16.22 0.88 16.40
N TYR A 158 17.19 0.87 17.33
CA TYR A 158 17.08 1.39 18.69
C TYR A 158 17.67 2.80 18.77
#